data_AF-A0A920VY92-F1
#
_entry.id   AF-A0A920VY92-F1
#
_cell.length_a   1.000
_cell.length_b   1.000
_cell.length_c   1.000
_cell.angle_alpha   90.00
_cell.angle_beta   90.00
_cell.angle_gamma   90.00
#
_symmetry.space_group_name_H-M   'P 1'
#
loop_
_entity.id
_entity.type
_entity.pdbx_description
1 polymer ?
#
loop_
_entity_poly.entity_id
_entity_poly.type
_entity_poly.pdbx_seq_one_letter_code
_entity_poly.pdbx_strand_id
1 'polypeptide(L)'
;MPKVQEMVKEFFGKEPHKGVNPDEVVAIGAAIQGGVLPGDVKDVLLLDVTPLSLGIETLGSVMTKLIERNTTIPTRKSQTFSTAADNQPAVSIHVLQGEREMSPDNKTLWGDLNLGGIPPAPRGMPQIEVTFDIDAKGIVHVSAKDLGTGEKTGY
;
A
#
# COMPACT_ATOMS: atom_id res chain seq x y z
N MET A 1 -30.05 10.07 13.84
CA MET A 1 -29.48 11.45 13.85
C MET A 1 -29.94 12.24 12.63
N PRO A 2 -30.96 13.10 12.74
CA PRO A 2 -31.54 13.84 11.60
C PRO A 2 -30.59 14.83 10.92
N LYS A 3 -29.79 15.55 11.71
CA LYS A 3 -28.87 16.61 11.22
C LYS A 3 -27.79 16.11 10.26
N VAL A 4 -27.35 14.86 10.40
CA VAL A 4 -26.40 14.23 9.46
C VAL A 4 -27.07 13.95 8.12
N GLN A 5 -28.34 13.55 8.12
CA GLN A 5 -29.08 13.27 6.89
C GLN A 5 -29.37 14.54 6.10
N GLU A 6 -29.68 15.64 6.79
CA GLU A 6 -29.83 16.97 6.18
C GLU A 6 -28.53 17.45 5.56
N MET A 7 -27.42 17.40 6.29
CA MET A 7 -26.11 17.82 5.79
C MET A 7 -25.66 17.03 4.56
N VAL A 8 -25.88 15.71 4.55
CA VAL A 8 -25.59 14.86 3.38
C VAL A 8 -26.50 15.22 2.20
N LYS A 9 -27.78 15.49 2.44
CA LYS A 9 -28.73 15.91 1.38
C LYS A 9 -28.35 17.26 0.79
N GLU A 10 -27.92 18.21 1.61
CA GLU A 10 -27.45 19.53 1.17
C GLU A 10 -26.16 19.42 0.34
N PHE A 11 -25.20 18.61 0.78
CA PHE A 11 -23.93 18.44 0.08
C PHE A 11 -24.07 17.76 -1.29
N PHE A 12 -24.85 16.67 -1.37
CA PHE A 12 -25.00 15.87 -2.60
C PHE A 12 -26.22 16.27 -3.45
N GLY A 13 -27.13 17.10 -2.94
CA GLY A 13 -28.36 17.51 -3.64
C GLY A 13 -29.35 16.37 -3.91
N LYS A 14 -29.17 15.22 -3.26
CA LYS A 14 -29.97 13.99 -3.46
C LYS A 14 -30.35 13.41 -2.12
N GLU A 15 -31.50 12.73 -2.07
CA GLU A 15 -31.89 12.02 -0.85
C GLU A 15 -31.00 10.79 -0.63
N PRO A 16 -30.40 10.64 0.58
CA PRO A 16 -29.63 9.45 0.89
C PRO A 16 -30.53 8.22 0.95
N HIS A 17 -30.06 7.11 0.38
CA HIS A 17 -30.79 5.85 0.40
C HIS A 17 -30.83 5.26 1.82
N LYS A 18 -32.02 4.96 2.33
CA LYS A 18 -32.26 4.41 3.68
C LYS A 18 -32.95 3.03 3.67
N GLY A 19 -32.98 2.35 2.51
CA GLY A 19 -33.72 1.10 2.33
C GLY A 19 -33.14 -0.11 3.07
N VAL A 20 -31.97 0.03 3.70
CA VAL A 20 -31.33 -1.04 4.49
C VAL A 20 -30.98 -0.48 5.87
N ASN A 21 -31.13 -1.30 6.91
CA ASN A 21 -30.80 -0.95 8.28
C ASN A 21 -29.30 -0.55 8.38
N PRO A 22 -28.97 0.71 8.78
CA PRO A 22 -27.58 1.16 8.85
C PRO A 22 -26.74 0.38 9.86
N ASP A 23 -27.36 -0.24 10.86
CA ASP A 23 -26.65 -0.99 11.90
C ASP A 23 -26.24 -2.39 11.42
N GLU A 24 -26.95 -2.95 10.43
CA GLU A 24 -26.78 -4.33 9.97
C GLU A 24 -26.23 -4.43 8.53
N VAL A 25 -26.31 -3.35 7.75
CA VAL A 25 -25.93 -3.35 6.32
C VAL A 25 -24.49 -3.82 6.08
N VAL A 26 -23.57 -3.51 6.99
CA VAL A 26 -22.15 -3.94 6.89
C VAL A 26 -22.03 -5.45 7.08
N ALA A 27 -22.76 -6.03 8.05
CA ALA A 27 -22.74 -7.47 8.30
C ALA A 27 -23.38 -8.25 7.14
N ILE A 28 -24.47 -7.75 6.58
CA ILE A 28 -25.12 -8.32 5.39
C ILE A 28 -24.16 -8.30 4.20
N GLY A 29 -23.47 -7.17 3.96
CA GLY A 29 -22.47 -7.06 2.90
C GLY A 29 -21.31 -8.05 3.07
N ALA A 30 -20.81 -8.23 4.29
CA ALA A 30 -19.77 -9.22 4.59
C ALA A 30 -20.26 -10.66 4.37
N ALA A 31 -21.52 -10.97 4.69
CA ALA A 31 -22.11 -12.29 4.43
C ALA A 31 -22.24 -12.58 2.93
N ILE A 32 -22.66 -11.59 2.12
CA ILE A 32 -22.69 -11.71 0.66
C ILE A 32 -21.28 -11.97 0.14
N GLN A 33 -20.28 -11.21 0.61
CA GLN A 33 -18.89 -11.43 0.20
C GLN A 33 -18.38 -12.82 0.58
N GLY A 34 -18.76 -13.32 1.76
CA GLY A 34 -18.47 -14.68 2.20
C GLY A 34 -19.10 -15.77 1.33
N GLY A 35 -20.23 -15.51 0.66
CA GLY A 35 -20.86 -16.41 -0.31
C GLY A 35 -20.29 -16.32 -1.73
N VAL A 36 -19.69 -15.18 -2.10
CA VAL A 36 -19.00 -15.00 -3.39
C VAL A 36 -17.66 -15.74 -3.41
N LEU A 37 -16.89 -15.72 -2.31
CA LEU A 37 -15.60 -16.41 -2.20
C LEU A 37 -15.62 -17.92 -2.51
N PRO A 38 -16.60 -18.73 -2.03
CA PRO A 38 -16.74 -20.15 -2.37
C PRO A 38 -17.43 -20.41 -3.72
N GLY A 39 -17.96 -19.38 -4.39
CA GLY A 39 -18.58 -19.48 -5.71
C GLY A 39 -20.09 -19.82 -5.73
N ASP A 40 -20.78 -19.72 -4.58
CA ASP A 40 -22.23 -19.93 -4.49
C ASP A 40 -23.02 -18.79 -5.17
N VAL A 41 -22.41 -17.60 -5.26
CA VAL A 41 -22.96 -16.43 -5.94
C VAL A 41 -22.12 -16.12 -7.16
N LYS A 42 -22.69 -16.31 -8.35
CA LYS A 42 -22.05 -15.98 -9.63
C LYS A 42 -22.39 -14.55 -10.02
N ASP A 43 -21.49 -13.90 -10.75
CA ASP A 43 -21.65 -12.57 -11.38
C ASP A 43 -21.43 -11.31 -10.50
N VAL A 44 -20.63 -11.40 -9.43
CA VAL A 44 -20.16 -10.21 -8.69
C VAL A 44 -18.65 -10.03 -8.88
N LEU A 45 -18.25 -8.93 -9.51
CA LEU A 45 -16.85 -8.47 -9.55
C LEU A 45 -16.67 -7.33 -8.55
N LEU A 46 -15.86 -7.55 -7.52
CA LEU A 46 -15.45 -6.53 -6.57
C LEU A 46 -14.03 -6.10 -6.90
N LEU A 47 -13.88 -4.82 -7.23
CA LEU A 47 -12.60 -4.15 -7.42
C LEU A 47 -12.45 -3.16 -6.28
N ASP A 48 -11.56 -3.47 -5.34
CA ASP A 48 -11.23 -2.58 -4.25
C ASP A 48 -10.01 -1.72 -4.63
N VAL A 49 -9.75 -0.65 -3.86
CA VAL A 49 -8.69 0.31 -4.14
C VAL A 49 -7.88 0.66 -2.90
N THR A 50 -6.61 1.02 -3.09
CA THR A 50 -5.75 1.50 -1.99
C THR A 50 -6.23 2.86 -1.47
N PRO A 51 -6.40 3.04 -0.14
CA PRO A 51 -6.92 4.31 0.40
C PRO A 51 -5.87 5.44 0.41
N LEU A 52 -4.59 5.10 0.50
CA LEU A 52 -3.47 6.03 0.58
C LEU A 52 -2.30 5.52 -0.26
N SER A 53 -1.44 6.44 -0.71
CA SER A 53 -0.22 6.09 -1.40
C SER A 53 0.76 5.37 -0.48
N LEU A 54 1.46 4.39 -1.05
CA LEU A 54 2.51 3.61 -0.40
C LEU A 54 3.84 3.91 -1.08
N GLY A 55 4.88 4.03 -0.28
CA GLY A 55 6.19 4.39 -0.78
C GLY A 55 7.31 4.03 0.18
N ILE A 56 8.52 4.40 -0.23
CA ILE A 56 9.73 4.25 0.59
C ILE A 56 10.41 5.59 0.82
N GLU A 57 11.17 5.68 1.90
CA GLU A 57 12.08 6.80 2.10
C GLU A 57 13.28 6.70 1.17
N THR A 58 13.58 7.82 0.53
CA THR A 58 14.77 8.00 -0.29
C THR A 58 15.66 9.10 0.28
N LEU A 59 16.88 9.24 -0.25
CA LEU A 59 17.85 10.22 0.23
C LEU A 59 17.25 11.63 0.30
N GLY A 60 17.45 12.31 1.42
CA GLY A 60 16.87 13.63 1.71
C GLY A 60 15.52 13.57 2.43
N SER A 61 15.15 12.42 2.99
CA SER A 61 13.87 12.19 3.69
C SER A 61 12.64 12.48 2.82
N VAL A 62 12.77 12.19 1.53
CA VAL A 62 11.69 12.32 0.55
C VAL A 62 10.98 10.98 0.41
N MET A 63 9.64 11.01 0.46
CA MET A 63 8.81 9.85 0.18
C MET A 63 8.71 9.65 -1.33
N THR A 64 9.31 8.56 -1.83
CA THR A 64 9.08 8.12 -3.21
C THR A 64 7.88 7.17 -3.21
N LYS A 65 6.80 7.57 -3.87
CA LYS A 65 5.57 6.78 -4.00
C LYS A 65 5.75 5.68 -5.04
N LEU A 66 5.49 4.43 -4.67
CA LEU A 66 5.51 3.27 -5.59
C LEU A 66 4.10 2.88 -6.03
N ILE A 67 3.14 2.95 -5.11
CA ILE A 67 1.72 2.69 -5.39
C ILE A 67 0.94 3.93 -4.99
N GLU A 68 0.25 4.53 -5.96
CA GLU A 68 -0.58 5.72 -5.72
C GLU A 68 -1.89 5.35 -5.02
N ARG A 69 -2.48 6.32 -4.33
CA ARG A 69 -3.86 6.19 -3.83
C ARG A 69 -4.83 5.87 -4.95
N ASN A 70 -5.90 5.18 -4.59
CA ASN A 70 -6.95 4.72 -5.51
C ASN A 70 -6.44 3.74 -6.58
N THR A 71 -5.30 3.08 -6.38
CA THR A 71 -4.86 2.00 -7.26
C THR A 71 -5.69 0.75 -6.98
N THR A 72 -6.20 0.11 -8.03
CA THR A 72 -6.99 -1.12 -7.91
C THR A 72 -6.15 -2.26 -7.34
N ILE A 73 -6.69 -3.00 -6.36
CA ILE A 73 -6.07 -4.20 -5.79
C ILE A 73 -6.76 -5.47 -6.32
N PRO A 74 -6.03 -6.59 -6.52
CA PRO A 74 -4.61 -6.80 -6.22
C PRO A 74 -3.68 -6.12 -7.24
N THR A 75 -2.53 -5.61 -6.78
CA THR A 75 -1.53 -4.96 -7.63
C THR A 75 -0.12 -5.22 -7.13
N ARG A 76 0.82 -5.31 -8.07
CA ARG A 76 2.24 -5.48 -7.80
C ARG A 76 3.05 -4.43 -8.53
N LYS A 77 3.94 -3.75 -7.81
CA LYS A 77 4.87 -2.76 -8.35
C LYS A 77 6.27 -3.04 -7.85
N SER A 78 7.23 -3.12 -8.77
CA SER A 78 8.65 -3.21 -8.45
C SER A 78 9.38 -1.99 -8.99
N GLN A 79 10.35 -1.52 -8.21
CA GLN A 79 11.23 -0.42 -8.60
C GLN A 79 12.65 -0.71 -8.11
N THR A 80 13.62 -0.42 -8.97
CA THR A 80 15.03 -0.58 -8.65
C THR A 80 15.57 0.70 -8.00
N PHE A 81 16.20 0.54 -6.84
CA PHE A 81 16.89 1.58 -6.10
C PHE A 81 18.39 1.25 -6.04
N SER A 82 19.18 2.24 -5.63
CA SER A 82 20.62 2.08 -5.43
C SER A 82 21.09 2.72 -4.13
N THR A 83 22.33 2.44 -3.75
CA THR A 83 22.93 2.96 -2.52
C THR A 83 23.13 4.47 -2.57
N ALA A 84 22.91 5.10 -1.42
CA ALA A 84 23.08 6.54 -1.23
C ALA A 84 24.54 6.95 -1.00
N ALA A 85 25.36 6.04 -0.49
CA ALA A 85 26.77 6.27 -0.15
C ALA A 85 27.69 5.19 -0.77
N ASP A 86 28.95 5.57 -0.98
CA ASP A 86 29.99 4.65 -1.43
C ASP A 86 30.30 3.61 -0.36
N ASN A 87 30.46 2.34 -0.75
CA ASN A 87 30.78 1.22 0.14
C ASN A 87 29.77 0.98 1.28
N GLN A 88 28.49 1.28 1.05
CA GLN A 88 27.43 1.06 2.02
C GLN A 88 27.17 -0.46 2.22
N PRO A 89 27.38 -1.03 3.43
CA PRO A 89 27.28 -2.47 3.67
C PRO A 89 25.83 -2.97 3.86
N ALA A 90 24.90 -2.07 4.16
CA ALA A 90 23.49 -2.38 4.35
C ALA A 90 22.59 -1.22 3.91
N VAL A 91 21.45 -1.53 3.30
CA VAL A 91 20.42 -0.56 2.92
C VAL A 91 19.21 -0.73 3.83
N SER A 92 18.79 0.36 4.45
CA SER A 92 17.55 0.42 5.22
C SER A 92 16.44 0.92 4.31
N ILE A 93 15.37 0.13 4.18
CA ILE A 93 14.17 0.48 3.44
C ILE A 93 13.09 0.80 4.46
N HIS A 94 12.78 2.07 4.59
CA HIS A 94 11.72 2.57 5.46
C HIS A 94 10.42 2.66 4.66
N VAL A 95 9.40 1.91 5.07
CA VAL A 95 8.11 1.81 4.36
C VAL A 95 7.08 2.77 4.96
N LEU A 96 6.53 3.63 4.12
CA LEU A 96 5.63 4.70 4.53
C LEU A 96 4.30 4.66 3.78
N GLN A 97 3.26 5.14 4.46
CA GLN A 97 1.94 5.40 3.92
C GLN A 97 1.54 6.85 4.16
N GLY A 98 1.14 7.52 3.09
CA GLY A 98 0.63 8.88 3.16
C GLY A 98 0.79 9.63 1.84
N GLU A 99 0.32 10.87 1.83
CA GLU A 99 0.28 11.69 0.62
C GLU A 99 1.30 12.81 0.59
N ARG A 100 2.05 13.00 1.69
CA ARG A 100 2.98 14.11 1.84
C ARG A 100 4.32 13.78 1.19
N GLU A 101 5.01 14.81 0.74
CA GLU A 101 6.30 14.68 0.03
C GLU A 101 7.44 14.28 0.98
N MET A 102 7.38 14.71 2.24
CA MET A 102 8.40 14.44 3.26
C MET A 102 8.06 13.18 4.06
N SER A 103 9.01 12.26 4.20
CA SER A 103 8.94 11.04 5.02
C SER A 103 8.42 11.29 6.45
N PRO A 104 8.94 12.25 7.25
CA PRO A 104 8.56 12.41 8.66
C PRO A 104 7.09 12.80 8.88
N ASP A 105 6.41 13.33 7.87
CA ASP A 105 5.01 13.71 8.00
C ASP A 105 4.04 12.58 7.63
N ASN A 106 4.56 11.48 7.08
CA ASN A 106 3.78 10.31 6.69
C ASN A 106 3.80 9.25 7.79
N LYS A 107 2.88 8.29 7.70
CA LYS A 107 2.79 7.20 8.66
C LYS A 107 3.73 6.08 8.26
N THR A 108 4.69 5.76 9.12
CA THR A 108 5.47 4.51 9.02
C THR A 108 4.54 3.32 9.18
N LEU A 109 4.49 2.45 8.17
CA LEU A 109 3.65 1.24 8.19
C LEU A 109 4.38 0.06 8.83
N TRP A 110 5.65 -0.10 8.49
CA TRP A 110 6.55 -1.10 9.06
C TRP A 110 7.87 -0.42 9.38
N GLY A 111 8.52 -0.91 10.44
CA GLY A 111 9.87 -0.48 10.77
C GLY A 111 10.86 -0.78 9.64
N ASP A 112 12.08 -0.31 9.83
CA ASP A 112 13.14 -0.36 8.82
C ASP A 112 13.50 -1.78 8.39
N LEU A 113 13.32 -2.07 7.10
CA LEU A 113 13.76 -3.30 6.47
C LEU A 113 15.25 -3.17 6.11
N ASN A 114 16.11 -3.78 6.91
CA ASN A 114 17.55 -3.76 6.65
C ASN A 114 17.95 -4.93 5.73
N LEU A 115 18.39 -4.62 4.53
CA LEU A 115 19.05 -5.56 3.62
C LEU A 115 20.56 -5.44 3.81
N GLY A 116 21.19 -6.47 4.39
CA GLY A 116 22.64 -6.58 4.55
C GLY A 116 23.32 -7.20 3.33
N GLY A 117 24.61 -7.51 3.45
CA GLY A 117 25.34 -8.36 2.49
C GLY A 117 25.77 -7.68 1.19
N ILE A 118 25.60 -6.36 1.07
CA ILE A 118 25.91 -5.63 -0.16
C ILE A 118 27.43 -5.51 -0.33
N PRO A 119 28.01 -5.92 -1.48
CA PRO A 119 29.44 -5.79 -1.71
C PRO A 119 29.84 -4.29 -1.75
N PRO A 120 31.03 -3.94 -1.24
CA PRO A 120 31.51 -2.57 -1.28
C PRO A 120 31.65 -2.11 -2.73
N ALA A 121 30.75 -1.22 -3.15
CA ALA A 121 30.73 -0.65 -4.48
C ALA A 121 30.50 0.87 -4.39
N PRO A 122 30.97 1.63 -5.41
CA PRO A 122 30.56 3.00 -5.64
C PRO A 122 29.05 3.19 -5.58
N ARG A 123 28.60 4.36 -5.13
CA ARG A 123 27.20 4.78 -5.15
C ARG A 123 26.60 4.58 -6.55
N GLY A 124 25.36 4.12 -6.63
CA GLY A 124 24.68 3.92 -7.91
C GLY A 124 24.94 2.58 -8.60
N MET A 125 25.93 1.77 -8.14
CA MET A 125 26.21 0.46 -8.75
C MET A 125 25.36 -0.70 -8.20
N PRO A 126 25.17 -0.84 -6.88
CA PRO A 126 24.27 -1.87 -6.34
C PRO A 126 22.85 -1.63 -6.82
N GLN A 127 22.18 -2.66 -7.33
CA GLN A 127 20.80 -2.59 -7.81
C GLN A 127 19.91 -3.40 -6.89
N ILE A 128 19.10 -2.71 -6.10
CA ILE A 128 18.19 -3.30 -5.14
C ILE A 128 16.78 -3.13 -5.69
N GLU A 129 16.16 -4.24 -6.09
CA GLU A 129 14.77 -4.26 -6.49
C GLU A 129 13.88 -4.31 -5.25
N VAL A 130 13.07 -3.28 -5.05
CA VAL A 130 12.04 -3.25 -4.02
C VAL A 130 10.70 -3.49 -4.69
N THR A 131 10.00 -4.53 -4.25
CA THR A 131 8.69 -4.94 -4.75
C THR A 131 7.66 -4.77 -3.66
N PHE A 132 6.60 -4.05 -3.98
CA PHE A 132 5.37 -3.94 -3.22
C PHE A 132 4.31 -4.80 -3.90
N ASP A 133 3.75 -5.73 -3.15
CA ASP A 133 2.64 -6.58 -3.58
C ASP A 133 1.46 -6.36 -2.65
N ILE A 134 0.28 -6.09 -3.20
CA ILE A 134 -0.95 -5.91 -2.42
C ILE A 134 -1.91 -7.01 -2.82
N ASP A 135 -2.27 -7.84 -1.83
CA ASP A 135 -3.21 -8.93 -2.05
C ASP A 135 -4.66 -8.40 -2.20
N ALA A 136 -5.58 -9.30 -2.57
CA ALA A 136 -7.00 -8.96 -2.71
C ALA A 136 -7.68 -8.61 -1.36
N LYS A 137 -6.99 -8.79 -0.23
CA LYS A 137 -7.46 -8.43 1.11
C LYS A 137 -6.94 -7.06 1.55
N GLY A 138 -6.06 -6.43 0.76
CA GLY A 138 -5.40 -5.17 1.11
C GLY A 138 -4.18 -5.33 2.02
N ILE A 139 -3.68 -6.55 2.23
CA ILE A 139 -2.41 -6.80 2.93
C ILE A 139 -1.28 -6.49 1.97
N VAL A 140 -0.38 -5.64 2.43
CA VAL A 140 0.82 -5.21 1.70
C VAL A 140 1.98 -6.12 2.08
N HIS A 141 2.64 -6.69 1.08
CA HIS A 141 3.89 -7.43 1.22
C HIS A 141 5.00 -6.61 0.59
N VAL A 142 6.10 -6.45 1.33
CA VAL A 142 7.26 -5.71 0.85
C VAL A 142 8.45 -6.65 0.82
N SER A 143 9.03 -6.78 -0.36
CA SER A 143 10.23 -7.59 -0.56
C SER A 143 11.31 -6.73 -1.22
N ALA A 144 12.53 -6.89 -0.73
CA ALA A 144 13.72 -6.29 -1.27
C ALA A 144 14.66 -7.40 -1.74
N LYS A 145 15.20 -7.25 -2.95
CA LYS A 145 16.12 -8.20 -3.55
C LYS A 145 17.30 -7.46 -4.14
N ASP A 146 18.50 -7.83 -3.74
CA ASP A 146 19.70 -7.39 -4.45
C ASP A 146 19.89 -8.23 -5.71
N LEU A 147 20.00 -7.57 -6.87
CA LEU A 147 20.22 -8.23 -8.16
C LEU A 147 21.64 -8.77 -8.33
N GLY A 148 22.62 -8.24 -7.58
CA GLY A 148 24.01 -8.67 -7.66
C GLY A 148 24.29 -9.94 -6.84
N THR A 149 23.87 -9.94 -5.58
CA THR A 149 24.12 -11.06 -4.64
C THR A 149 23.01 -12.10 -4.63
N GLY A 150 21.82 -11.74 -5.10
CA GLY A 150 20.63 -12.59 -4.99
C GLY A 150 20.06 -12.68 -3.57
N GLU A 151 20.62 -11.95 -2.61
CA GLU A 151 20.06 -11.85 -1.27
C GLU A 151 18.69 -11.18 -1.32
N LYS A 152 17.77 -11.71 -0.51
CA LYS A 152 16.38 -11.25 -0.42
C LYS A 152 15.97 -11.13 1.04
N THR A 153 15.26 -10.05 1.35
CA THR A 153 14.63 -9.82 2.65
C THR A 153 13.20 -9.34 2.39
N GLY A 154 12.21 -9.86 3.11
CA GLY A 154 10.82 -9.42 2.94
C GLY A 154 9.90 -9.93 4.05
N TYR A 155 8.71 -9.33 4.08
CA TYR A 155 7.61 -9.63 5.00
C TYR A 155 6.27 -9.67 4.24
#